data_AF-A0A4P8EJE5-F1
#
_entry.id   AF-A0A4P8EJE5-F1
#
_cell.length_a   1.000
_cell.length_b   1.000
_cell.length_c   1.000
_cell.angle_alpha   90.00
_cell.angle_beta   90.00
_cell.angle_gamma   90.00
#
_symmetry.space_group_name_H-M   'P 1'
#
loop_
_entity.id
_entity.type
_entity.pdbx_description
1 polymer ?
#
loop_
_entity_poly.entity_id
_entity_poly.type
_entity_poly.pdbx_seq_one_letter_code
_entity_poly.pdbx_strand_id
1 'polypeptide(L)'
;MAVEREVRLARAILDFENTDLAVSILRSADADSLLRTVMEIDERRNDLAARAGEFCDSVRLPVDYRSLQFLFDHKSDLEAASLDPDALLDRAQLKRSEDALRRQGYTELVDWACNDLENFDPTRLAKVMRAIIAKNMVDKAFTIHGSALQDYDGQDFDRIREEIIERDRELIRMSRKVIRQGLLRDARPPQGNGIGHKSTYTEMSLIINEMNKRRNRLGIRELTQRAGQALLELKPCWMMSPLAVAQYLHEGMEFDLVVIDEASQMTPENAIGALSRAGQAVVVGDTKQLPPTSFFRKMLDDEDIDEDLREDSESILDMANVAFMPIRQLRWHYRSRHSALGDVGLLMQGSYHTGFTT
;
A
#
# COMPACT_ATOMS: atom_id res chain seq x y z
N MET A 1 -25.53 84.05 31.79
CA MET A 1 -25.12 83.80 30.39
C MET A 1 -23.65 84.14 30.12
N ALA A 2 -23.14 85.33 30.48
CA ALA A 2 -21.73 85.69 30.24
C ALA A 2 -20.73 84.83 31.04
N VAL A 3 -20.97 84.63 32.34
CA VAL A 3 -20.09 83.83 33.21
C VAL A 3 -20.05 82.34 32.82
N GLU A 4 -21.17 81.79 32.36
CA GLU A 4 -21.24 80.40 31.91
C GLU A 4 -20.45 80.16 30.61
N ARG A 5 -20.44 81.18 29.72
CA ARG A 5 -19.58 81.18 28.52
C ARG A 5 -18.10 81.22 28.88
N GLU A 6 -17.69 82.07 29.82
CA GLU A 6 -16.29 82.17 30.26
C GLU A 6 -15.80 80.90 30.96
N VAL A 7 -16.65 80.24 31.76
CA VAL A 7 -16.30 78.98 32.42
C VAL A 7 -16.15 77.83 31.41
N ARG A 8 -17.01 77.76 30.38
CA ARG A 8 -16.87 76.76 29.31
C ARG A 8 -15.66 77.05 28.44
N LEU A 9 -15.35 78.32 28.17
CA LEU A 9 -14.14 78.75 27.46
C LEU A 9 -12.88 78.31 28.20
N ALA A 10 -12.82 78.55 29.52
CA ALA A 10 -11.68 78.17 30.34
C ALA A 10 -11.45 76.65 30.34
N ARG A 11 -12.53 75.85 30.36
CA ARG A 11 -12.43 74.38 30.25
C ARG A 11 -11.95 73.93 28.86
N ALA A 12 -12.52 74.48 27.79
CA ALA A 12 -12.11 74.15 26.43
C ALA A 12 -10.62 74.48 26.16
N ILE A 13 -10.11 75.55 26.77
CA ILE A 13 -8.69 75.96 26.65
C ILE A 13 -7.75 75.09 27.49
N LEU A 14 -8.20 74.61 28.66
CA LEU A 14 -7.41 73.72 29.52
C LEU A 14 -7.14 72.35 28.87
N ASP A 15 -8.04 71.90 28.00
CA ASP A 15 -7.90 70.63 27.27
C ASP A 15 -7.12 70.78 25.94
N PHE A 16 -6.68 71.99 25.58
CA PHE A 16 -5.83 72.24 24.42
C PHE A 16 -4.36 71.96 24.76
N GLU A 17 -3.72 71.02 24.04
CA GLU A 17 -2.33 70.61 24.30
C GLU A 17 -1.29 71.73 24.11
N ASN A 18 -1.64 72.83 23.44
CA ASN A 18 -0.73 73.96 23.19
C ASN A 18 -1.27 75.28 23.76
N THR A 19 -0.88 75.56 25.00
CA THR A 19 -1.31 76.71 25.81
C THR A 19 -0.97 78.07 25.19
N ASP A 20 0.14 78.18 24.46
CA ASP A 20 0.58 79.45 23.84
C ASP A 20 -0.30 79.87 22.67
N LEU A 21 -0.81 78.90 21.90
CA LEU A 21 -1.74 79.15 20.80
C LEU A 21 -3.08 79.68 21.35
N ALA A 22 -3.59 79.07 22.43
CA ALA A 22 -4.83 79.47 23.08
C ALA A 22 -4.78 80.90 23.64
N VAL A 23 -3.64 81.29 24.25
CA VAL A 23 -3.42 82.65 24.74
C VAL A 23 -3.32 83.66 23.59
N SER A 24 -2.75 83.28 22.44
CA SER A 24 -2.68 84.15 21.25
C SER A 24 -4.06 84.43 20.65
N ILE A 25 -4.94 83.41 20.62
CA ILE A 25 -6.30 83.50 20.09
C ILE A 25 -7.17 84.40 20.98
N LEU A 26 -7.04 84.27 22.30
CA LEU A 26 -7.72 85.12 23.29
C LEU A 26 -7.34 86.61 23.18
N ARG A 27 -6.13 86.92 22.67
CA ARG A 27 -5.64 88.29 22.47
C ARG A 27 -5.99 88.89 21.11
N SER A 28 -6.53 88.10 20.18
CA SER A 28 -6.94 88.58 18.85
C SER A 28 -8.34 89.21 18.92
N ALA A 29 -8.59 90.26 18.12
CA ALA A 29 -9.90 90.94 18.06
C ALA A 29 -11.03 90.07 17.46
N ASP A 30 -10.71 88.84 17.04
CA ASP A 30 -11.61 87.83 16.48
C ASP A 30 -11.94 86.70 17.47
N ALA A 31 -11.56 86.86 18.75
CA ALA A 31 -11.73 85.83 19.78
C ALA A 31 -13.16 85.29 19.85
N ASP A 32 -14.18 86.13 19.76
CA ASP A 32 -15.61 85.72 19.77
C ASP A 32 -16.01 84.86 18.56
N SER A 33 -15.42 85.11 17.39
CA SER A 33 -15.66 84.37 16.15
C SER A 33 -14.99 82.99 16.19
N LEU A 34 -13.74 82.98 16.67
CA LEU A 34 -12.98 81.75 16.90
C LEU A 34 -13.65 80.88 17.98
N LEU A 35 -14.18 81.49 19.04
CA LEU A 35 -14.92 80.79 20.10
C LEU A 35 -16.14 80.06 19.56
N ARG A 36 -16.94 80.72 18.72
CA ARG A 36 -18.10 80.08 18.07
C ARG A 36 -17.66 78.91 17.21
N THR A 37 -16.61 79.11 16.42
CA THR A 37 -16.06 78.05 15.57
C THR A 37 -15.56 76.85 16.38
N VAL A 38 -14.84 77.09 17.48
CA VAL A 38 -14.36 76.02 18.38
C VAL A 38 -15.51 75.29 19.06
N MET A 39 -16.53 76.02 19.53
CA MET A 39 -17.74 75.41 20.10
C MET A 39 -18.50 74.57 19.08
N GLU A 40 -18.63 75.05 17.83
CA GLU A 40 -19.24 74.29 16.74
C GLU A 40 -18.43 73.03 16.40
N ILE A 41 -17.09 73.10 16.44
CA ILE A 41 -16.22 71.94 16.23
C ILE A 41 -16.36 70.92 17.37
N ASP A 42 -16.40 71.37 18.62
CA ASP A 42 -16.56 70.47 19.78
C ASP A 42 -17.96 69.81 19.81
N GLU A 43 -19.02 70.55 19.49
CA GLU A 43 -20.36 69.99 19.33
C GLU A 43 -20.39 68.94 18.21
N ARG A 44 -19.78 69.22 17.05
CA ARG A 44 -19.66 68.24 15.95
C ARG A 44 -18.83 67.03 16.33
N ARG A 45 -17.74 67.21 17.08
CA ARG A 45 -16.90 66.12 17.58
C ARG A 45 -17.71 65.21 18.52
N ASN A 46 -18.48 65.80 19.43
CA ASN A 46 -19.31 65.06 20.38
C ASN A 46 -20.46 64.32 19.68
N ASP A 47 -21.12 64.94 18.69
CA ASP A 47 -22.12 64.27 17.86
C ASP A 47 -21.51 63.11 17.05
N LEU A 48 -20.34 63.31 16.45
CA LEU A 48 -19.62 62.26 15.73
C LEU A 48 -19.22 61.11 16.67
N ALA A 49 -18.77 61.42 17.89
CA ALA A 49 -18.42 60.42 18.90
C ALA A 49 -19.62 59.58 19.33
N ALA A 50 -20.78 60.22 19.53
CA ALA A 50 -22.02 59.54 19.87
C ALA A 50 -22.46 58.58 18.75
N ARG A 51 -22.46 59.04 17.49
CA ARG A 51 -22.81 58.22 16.32
C ARG A 51 -21.82 57.07 16.11
N ALA A 52 -20.52 57.31 16.29
CA ALA A 52 -19.50 56.27 16.23
C ALA A 52 -19.71 55.23 17.34
N GLY A 53 -20.10 55.66 18.54
CA GLY A 53 -20.47 54.77 19.65
C GLY A 53 -21.68 53.88 19.31
N GLU A 54 -22.77 54.46 18.80
CA GLU A 54 -23.96 53.72 18.37
C GLU A 54 -23.62 52.69 17.27
N PHE A 55 -22.81 53.09 16.28
CA PHE A 55 -22.31 52.18 15.26
C PHE A 55 -21.49 51.04 15.87
N CYS A 56 -20.54 51.33 16.75
CA CYS A 56 -19.72 50.32 17.41
C CYS A 56 -20.53 49.33 18.24
N ASP A 57 -21.60 49.79 18.90
CA ASP A 57 -22.53 48.93 19.63
C ASP A 57 -23.34 48.04 18.70
N SER A 58 -23.80 48.57 17.57
CA SER A 58 -24.56 47.81 16.57
C SER A 58 -23.74 46.64 15.97
N VAL A 59 -22.43 46.82 15.80
CA VAL A 59 -21.51 45.80 15.26
C VAL A 59 -20.81 45.00 16.38
N ARG A 60 -21.07 45.33 17.65
CA ARG A 60 -20.45 44.70 18.85
C ARG A 60 -18.92 44.76 18.83
N LEU A 61 -18.35 45.88 18.42
CA LEU A 61 -16.89 46.07 18.45
C LEU A 61 -16.38 46.06 19.90
N PRO A 62 -15.24 45.41 20.20
CA PRO A 62 -14.59 45.47 21.51
C PRO A 62 -14.23 46.92 21.90
N VAL A 63 -14.21 47.21 23.21
CA VAL A 63 -14.08 48.57 23.76
C VAL A 63 -12.84 49.31 23.24
N ASP A 64 -11.74 48.58 23.04
CA ASP A 64 -10.46 49.12 22.57
C ASP A 64 -10.53 49.71 21.14
N TYR A 65 -11.52 49.32 20.35
CA TYR A 65 -11.70 49.74 18.96
C TYR A 65 -12.75 50.83 18.78
N ARG A 66 -13.33 51.35 19.88
CA ARG A 66 -14.45 52.30 19.85
C ARG A 66 -14.03 53.77 19.86
N SER A 67 -12.73 54.06 19.85
CA SER A 67 -12.26 55.45 19.83
C SER A 67 -12.41 56.04 18.43
N LEU A 68 -12.81 57.32 18.36
CA LEU A 68 -12.91 58.04 17.09
C LEU A 68 -11.57 58.06 16.34
N GLN A 69 -10.46 58.17 17.08
CA GLN A 69 -9.12 58.16 16.49
C GLN A 69 -8.82 56.82 15.82
N PHE A 70 -9.13 55.69 16.48
CA PHE A 70 -8.90 54.37 15.91
C PHE A 70 -9.70 54.15 14.62
N LEU A 71 -10.99 54.53 14.62
CA LEU A 71 -11.84 54.41 13.44
C LEU A 71 -11.37 55.30 12.28
N PHE A 72 -10.85 56.49 12.60
CA PHE A 72 -10.31 57.40 11.60
C PHE A 72 -9.02 56.86 10.99
N ASP A 73 -8.09 56.39 11.83
CA ASP A 73 -6.80 55.85 11.40
C ASP A 73 -6.95 54.61 10.52
N HIS A 74 -8.00 53.81 10.75
CA HIS A 74 -8.29 52.58 9.99
C HIS A 74 -9.41 52.75 8.96
N LYS A 75 -9.80 54.00 8.65
CA LYS A 75 -10.90 54.27 7.72
C LYS A 75 -10.65 53.65 6.35
N SER A 76 -9.44 53.78 5.80
CA SER A 76 -9.09 53.21 4.50
C SER A 76 -9.23 51.68 4.47
N ASP A 77 -8.87 51.02 5.56
CA ASP A 77 -8.92 49.56 5.68
C ASP A 77 -10.37 49.09 5.82
N LEU A 78 -11.19 49.83 6.57
CA LEU A 78 -12.63 49.59 6.69
C LEU A 78 -13.36 49.83 5.36
N GLU A 79 -12.99 50.89 4.62
CA GLU A 79 -13.52 51.15 3.28
C GLU A 79 -13.12 50.04 2.30
N ALA A 80 -11.85 49.62 2.30
CA ALA A 80 -11.37 48.50 1.48
C ALA A 80 -12.09 47.18 1.83
N ALA A 81 -12.26 46.88 3.11
CA ALA A 81 -12.99 45.68 3.55
C ALA A 81 -14.48 45.73 3.21
N SER A 82 -15.09 46.93 3.18
CA SER A 82 -16.50 47.09 2.79
C SER A 82 -16.75 46.83 1.30
N LEU A 83 -15.72 46.97 0.46
CA LEU A 83 -15.78 46.74 -0.98
C LEU A 83 -15.70 45.26 -1.36
N ASP A 84 -15.24 44.40 -0.45
CA ASP A 84 -15.15 42.94 -0.65
C ASP A 84 -15.71 42.17 0.57
N PRO A 85 -17.05 42.04 0.65
CA PRO A 85 -17.69 41.29 1.74
C PRO A 85 -17.28 39.81 1.80
N ASP A 86 -16.91 39.21 0.66
CA ASP A 86 -16.53 37.81 0.58
C ASP A 86 -15.14 37.57 1.19
N ALA A 87 -14.21 38.53 1.07
CA ALA A 87 -12.91 38.46 1.72
C ALA A 87 -12.97 38.35 3.25
N LEU A 88 -13.98 38.94 3.90
CA LEU A 88 -14.19 38.79 5.35
C LEU A 88 -14.58 37.36 5.74
N LEU A 89 -15.44 36.73 4.93
CA LEU A 89 -15.83 35.33 5.12
C LEU A 89 -14.62 34.41 4.93
N ASP A 90 -13.79 34.66 3.92
CA ASP A 90 -12.58 33.91 3.64
C ASP A 90 -11.55 34.06 4.77
N ARG A 91 -11.36 35.26 5.30
CA ARG A 91 -10.48 35.50 6.46
C ARG A 91 -10.96 34.75 7.71
N ALA A 92 -12.27 34.71 7.94
CA ALA A 92 -12.86 33.95 9.06
C ALA A 92 -12.74 32.43 8.86
N GLN A 93 -12.84 31.93 7.63
CA GLN A 93 -12.60 30.52 7.30
C GLN A 93 -11.13 30.14 7.48
N LEU A 94 -10.20 30.99 7.03
CA LEU A 94 -8.77 30.81 7.22
C LEU A 94 -8.44 30.75 8.71
N LYS A 95 -8.95 31.69 9.51
CA LYS A 95 -8.69 31.72 10.96
C LYS A 95 -9.19 30.46 11.67
N ARG A 96 -10.39 29.98 11.33
CA ARG A 96 -10.91 28.71 11.86
C ARG A 96 -10.02 27.51 11.50
N SER A 97 -9.48 27.50 10.28
CA SER A 97 -8.58 26.44 9.80
C SER A 97 -7.22 26.48 10.50
N GLU A 98 -6.65 27.68 10.70
CA GLU A 98 -5.43 27.90 11.50
C GLU A 98 -5.61 27.34 12.92
N ASP A 99 -6.69 27.73 13.60
CA ASP A 99 -6.96 27.33 14.98
C ASP A 99 -7.16 25.82 15.11
N ALA A 100 -7.82 25.19 14.14
CA ALA A 100 -8.00 23.73 14.11
C ALA A 100 -6.66 22.99 13.99
N LEU A 101 -5.77 23.46 13.10
CA LEU A 101 -4.43 22.88 12.91
C LEU A 101 -3.53 23.07 14.14
N ARG A 102 -3.58 24.26 14.76
CA ARG A 102 -2.82 24.54 16.00
C ARG A 102 -3.24 23.63 17.16
N ARG A 103 -4.54 23.35 17.32
CA ARG A 103 -5.03 22.41 18.34
C ARG A 103 -4.53 20.98 18.14
N GLN A 104 -4.25 20.59 16.90
CA GLN A 104 -3.67 19.29 16.57
C GLN A 104 -2.13 19.26 16.69
N GLY A 105 -1.51 20.37 17.13
CA GLY A 105 -0.07 20.47 17.34
C GLY A 105 0.73 20.94 16.13
N TYR A 106 0.09 21.42 15.05
CA TYR A 106 0.76 21.88 13.83
C TYR A 106 1.16 23.36 13.86
N THR A 107 1.43 23.92 15.04
CA THR A 107 1.68 25.35 15.25
C THR A 107 2.79 25.90 14.35
N GLU A 108 3.96 25.27 14.33
CA GLU A 108 5.11 25.74 13.53
C GLU A 108 4.85 25.71 12.02
N LEU A 109 4.07 24.74 11.54
CA LEU A 109 3.69 24.65 10.12
C LEU A 109 2.74 25.78 9.74
N VAL A 110 1.77 26.09 10.60
CA VAL A 110 0.83 27.20 10.39
C VAL A 110 1.60 28.52 10.42
N ASP A 111 2.51 28.72 11.36
CA ASP A 111 3.35 29.92 11.43
C ASP A 111 4.21 30.08 10.18
N TRP A 112 4.84 29.00 9.70
CA TRP A 112 5.60 29.01 8.47
C TRP A 112 4.75 29.37 7.25
N ALA A 113 3.58 28.73 7.10
CA ALA A 113 2.68 28.98 5.96
C ALA A 113 2.09 30.39 5.96
N CYS A 114 1.81 30.96 7.13
CA CYS A 114 1.26 32.32 7.28
C CYS A 114 2.32 33.43 7.12
N ASN A 115 3.60 33.14 7.39
CA ASN A 115 4.67 34.15 7.32
C ASN A 115 5.26 34.31 5.91
N ASP A 116 5.13 33.31 5.04
CA ASP A 116 5.68 33.30 3.67
C ASP A 116 4.56 33.15 2.63
N LEU A 117 3.46 33.88 2.81
CA LEU A 117 2.26 33.79 1.97
C LEU A 117 2.53 34.09 0.48
N GLU A 118 3.55 34.90 0.17
CA GLU A 118 3.91 35.23 -1.22
C GLU A 118 4.58 34.06 -1.97
N ASN A 119 5.29 33.18 -1.27
CA ASN A 119 5.95 32.00 -1.88
C ASN A 119 5.29 30.66 -1.51
N PHE A 120 4.27 30.68 -0.65
CA PHE A 120 3.56 29.49 -0.20
C PHE A 120 2.63 28.97 -1.30
N ASP A 121 2.99 27.83 -1.89
CA ASP A 121 2.14 27.07 -2.80
C ASP A 121 1.31 26.04 -2.00
N PRO A 122 -0.02 26.22 -1.86
CA PRO A 122 -0.87 25.31 -1.09
C PRO A 122 -0.86 23.88 -1.64
N THR A 123 -0.60 23.69 -2.94
CA THR A 123 -0.56 22.36 -3.55
C THR A 123 0.63 21.52 -3.05
N ARG A 124 1.67 22.18 -2.54
CA ARG A 124 2.86 21.52 -1.97
C ARG A 124 2.70 21.11 -0.52
N LEU A 125 1.71 21.65 0.21
CA LEU A 125 1.51 21.40 1.64
C LEU A 125 1.44 19.89 1.96
N ALA A 126 0.66 19.13 1.19
CA ALA A 126 0.54 17.68 1.38
C ALA A 126 1.87 16.94 1.16
N LYS A 127 2.71 17.40 0.22
CA LYS A 127 4.04 16.82 -0.04
C LYS A 127 5.01 17.16 1.10
N VAL A 128 5.00 18.41 1.56
CA VAL A 128 5.82 18.86 2.70
C VAL A 128 5.45 18.08 3.95
N MET A 129 4.16 17.92 4.24
CA MET A 129 3.69 17.14 5.39
C MET A 129 4.14 15.67 5.33
N ARG A 130 4.02 15.02 4.18
CA ARG A 130 4.53 13.65 4.01
C ARG A 130 6.04 13.58 4.24
N ALA A 131 6.81 14.55 3.75
CA ALA A 131 8.25 14.59 3.94
C ALA A 131 8.63 14.79 5.43
N ILE A 132 7.92 15.65 6.16
CA ILE A 132 8.12 15.86 7.60
C ILE A 132 7.81 14.58 8.39
N ILE A 133 6.70 13.91 8.08
CA ILE A 133 6.34 12.63 8.72
C ILE A 133 7.42 11.59 8.43
N ALA A 134 7.80 11.42 7.16
CA ALA A 134 8.83 10.46 6.76
C ALA A 134 10.17 10.73 7.46
N LYS A 135 10.59 12.00 7.52
CA LYS A 135 11.81 12.40 8.23
C LYS A 135 11.74 12.04 9.72
N ASN A 136 10.65 12.40 10.40
CA ASN A 136 10.48 12.06 11.82
C ASN A 136 10.49 10.54 12.07
N MET A 137 9.90 9.75 11.17
CA MET A 137 9.96 8.30 11.25
C MET A 137 11.39 7.78 11.11
N VAL A 138 12.16 8.33 10.16
CA VAL A 138 13.57 8.00 9.96
C VAL A 138 14.40 8.37 11.18
N ASP A 139 14.26 9.60 11.69
CA ASP A 139 14.99 10.08 12.88
C ASP A 139 14.69 9.20 14.11
N LYS A 140 13.43 8.81 14.29
CA LYS A 140 13.03 7.88 15.36
C LYS A 140 13.61 6.48 15.15
N ALA A 141 13.62 5.98 13.92
CA ALA A 141 14.22 4.69 13.60
C ALA A 141 15.74 4.69 13.87
N PHE A 142 16.46 5.76 13.50
CA PHE A 142 17.88 5.94 13.84
C PHE A 142 18.12 6.07 15.34
N THR A 143 17.21 6.68 16.10
CA THR A 143 17.34 6.77 17.55
C THR A 143 17.23 5.39 18.21
N ILE A 144 16.32 4.54 17.72
CA ILE A 144 16.06 3.20 18.30
C ILE A 144 17.09 2.17 17.80
N HIS A 145 17.46 2.23 16.52
CA HIS A 145 18.26 1.21 15.83
C HIS A 145 19.59 1.74 15.29
N GLY A 146 20.06 2.90 15.75
CA GLY A 146 21.20 3.62 15.17
C GLY A 146 22.47 2.79 15.03
N SER A 147 22.80 1.94 16.02
CA SER A 147 23.97 1.06 15.93
C SER A 147 23.85 -0.01 14.84
N ALA A 148 22.65 -0.47 14.50
CA ALA A 148 22.42 -1.44 13.43
C ALA A 148 22.29 -0.77 12.05
N LEU A 149 21.87 0.50 12.02
CA LEU A 149 21.71 1.30 10.79
C LEU A 149 22.98 2.07 10.39
N GLN A 150 23.93 2.27 11.31
CA GLN A 150 25.20 2.95 11.03
C GLN A 150 26.09 2.16 10.06
N ASP A 151 26.05 0.83 10.12
CA ASP A 151 26.75 -0.05 9.18
C ASP A 151 25.90 -0.39 7.93
N TYR A 152 24.71 0.22 7.81
CA TYR A 152 23.73 -0.09 6.76
C TYR A 152 23.89 0.84 5.56
N ASP A 153 24.83 0.51 4.67
CA ASP A 153 24.87 1.12 3.34
C ASP A 153 23.85 0.43 2.42
N GLY A 154 22.78 1.14 2.07
CA GLY A 154 21.76 0.64 1.17
C GLY A 154 22.32 0.19 -0.19
N GLN A 155 23.40 0.83 -0.67
CA GLN A 155 24.04 0.46 -1.92
C GLN A 155 24.74 -0.90 -1.81
N ASP A 156 25.38 -1.19 -0.68
CA ASP A 156 26.01 -2.49 -0.43
C ASP A 156 24.97 -3.62 -0.34
N PHE A 157 23.81 -3.39 0.28
CA PHE A 157 22.74 -4.39 0.33
C PHE A 157 22.13 -4.67 -1.04
N ASP A 158 21.93 -3.63 -1.84
CA ASP A 158 21.42 -3.81 -3.21
C ASP A 158 22.44 -4.59 -4.06
N ARG A 159 23.74 -4.25 -3.94
CA ARG A 159 24.82 -5.01 -4.58
C ARG A 159 24.86 -6.47 -4.13
N ILE A 160 24.82 -6.74 -2.82
CA ILE A 160 24.82 -8.12 -2.29
C ILE A 160 23.58 -8.88 -2.76
N ARG A 161 22.40 -8.24 -2.81
CA ARG A 161 21.17 -8.87 -3.31
C ARG A 161 21.31 -9.26 -4.78
N GLU A 162 21.85 -8.37 -5.61
CA GLU A 162 22.12 -8.65 -7.01
C GLU A 162 23.14 -9.79 -7.18
N GLU A 163 24.21 -9.79 -6.39
CA GLU A 163 25.20 -10.86 -6.37
C GLU A 163 24.57 -12.21 -5.99
N ILE A 164 23.73 -12.25 -4.96
CA ILE A 164 23.02 -13.48 -4.55
C ILE A 164 22.10 -13.97 -5.67
N ILE A 165 21.32 -13.09 -6.29
CA ILE A 165 20.43 -13.46 -7.40
C ILE A 165 21.23 -14.05 -8.56
N GLU A 166 22.37 -13.44 -8.92
CA GLU A 166 23.18 -13.94 -10.01
C GLU A 166 23.85 -15.27 -9.67
N ARG A 167 24.40 -15.40 -8.45
CA ARG A 167 25.01 -16.64 -7.96
C ARG A 167 23.99 -17.77 -7.86
N ASP A 168 22.76 -17.50 -7.42
CA ASP A 168 21.68 -18.48 -7.37
C ASP A 168 21.31 -19.00 -8.77
N ARG A 169 21.16 -18.09 -9.74
CA ARG A 169 20.94 -18.46 -11.15
C ARG A 169 22.07 -19.30 -11.72
N GLU A 170 23.32 -18.95 -11.38
CA GLU A 170 24.50 -19.69 -11.76
C GLU A 170 24.49 -21.10 -11.14
N LEU A 171 24.16 -21.21 -9.85
CA LEU A 171 24.05 -22.48 -9.13
C LEU A 171 22.96 -23.37 -9.73
N ILE A 172 21.78 -22.85 -10.04
CA ILE A 172 20.71 -23.60 -10.72
C ILE A 172 21.22 -24.11 -12.08
N ARG A 173 21.90 -23.26 -12.85
CA ARG A 173 22.45 -23.62 -14.16
C ARG A 173 23.51 -24.72 -14.06
N MET A 174 24.41 -24.64 -13.08
CA MET A 174 25.45 -25.64 -12.85
C MET A 174 24.86 -26.96 -12.33
N SER A 175 23.93 -26.89 -11.38
CA SER A 175 23.25 -28.07 -10.81
C SER A 175 22.54 -28.90 -11.88
N ARG A 176 21.89 -28.25 -12.85
CA ARG A 176 21.31 -28.93 -14.02
C ARG A 176 22.34 -29.75 -14.81
N LYS A 177 23.55 -29.23 -14.99
CA LYS A 177 24.63 -29.94 -15.69
C LYS A 177 25.10 -31.15 -14.89
N VAL A 178 25.29 -30.98 -13.58
CA VAL A 178 25.72 -32.06 -12.67
C VAL A 178 24.70 -33.19 -12.66
N ILE A 179 23.41 -32.88 -12.46
CA ILE A 179 22.33 -33.88 -12.48
C ILE A 179 22.29 -34.59 -13.83
N ARG A 180 22.34 -33.86 -14.94
CA ARG A 180 22.33 -34.45 -16.29
C ARG A 180 23.52 -35.39 -16.51
N GLN A 181 24.72 -35.01 -16.05
CA GLN A 181 25.90 -35.86 -16.17
C GLN A 181 25.79 -37.13 -15.33
N GLY A 182 25.27 -37.03 -14.11
CA GLY A 182 24.96 -38.19 -13.26
C GLY A 182 24.00 -39.14 -13.96
N LEU A 183 22.85 -38.63 -14.43
CA LEU A 183 21.86 -39.43 -15.16
C LEU A 183 22.45 -40.12 -16.39
N LEU A 184 23.24 -39.43 -17.21
CA LEU A 184 23.85 -40.03 -18.41
C LEU A 184 24.90 -41.10 -18.07
N ARG A 185 25.61 -40.95 -16.96
CA ARG A 185 26.64 -41.89 -16.53
C ARG A 185 26.00 -43.18 -15.99
N ASP A 186 24.94 -43.03 -15.21
CA ASP A 186 24.35 -44.12 -14.43
C ASP A 186 23.24 -44.84 -15.18
N ALA A 187 22.57 -44.18 -16.13
CA ALA A 187 21.48 -44.78 -16.90
C ALA A 187 21.91 -46.04 -17.67
N ARG A 188 21.12 -47.11 -17.55
CA ARG A 188 21.27 -48.39 -18.24
C ARG A 188 19.97 -48.80 -18.92
N PRO A 189 19.49 -48.05 -19.94
CA PRO A 189 18.20 -48.33 -20.54
C PRO A 189 18.25 -49.67 -21.30
N PRO A 190 17.21 -50.52 -21.20
CA PRO A 190 17.17 -51.79 -21.90
C PRO A 190 17.26 -51.59 -23.41
N GLN A 191 18.06 -52.42 -24.07
CA GLN A 191 18.26 -52.29 -25.52
C GLN A 191 16.97 -52.62 -26.31
N GLY A 192 16.17 -53.54 -25.78
CA GLY A 192 14.96 -54.07 -26.43
C GLY A 192 15.25 -54.88 -27.69
N ASN A 193 14.20 -55.21 -28.42
CA ASN A 193 14.31 -55.86 -29.71
C ASN A 193 14.57 -54.83 -30.81
N GLY A 194 15.60 -55.06 -31.62
CA GLY A 194 15.93 -54.25 -32.81
C GLY A 194 16.03 -55.07 -34.09
N ILE A 195 15.62 -56.34 -34.06
CA ILE A 195 15.76 -57.28 -35.18
C ILE A 195 14.38 -57.62 -35.73
N GLY A 196 14.28 -57.74 -37.07
CA GLY A 196 13.07 -58.13 -37.77
C GLY A 196 12.23 -56.94 -38.25
N HIS A 197 10.91 -57.11 -38.27
CA HIS A 197 9.99 -56.06 -38.70
C HIS A 197 10.02 -54.88 -37.74
N LYS A 198 10.01 -53.64 -38.24
CA LYS A 198 10.02 -52.42 -37.40
C LYS A 198 8.83 -52.33 -36.43
N SER A 199 7.74 -53.03 -36.70
CA SER A 199 6.59 -53.16 -35.79
C SER A 199 6.90 -53.95 -34.51
N THR A 200 7.98 -54.74 -34.48
CA THR A 200 8.39 -55.53 -33.31
C THR A 200 9.51 -54.86 -32.50
N TYR A 201 9.96 -53.66 -32.90
CA TYR A 201 11.04 -52.97 -32.21
C TYR A 201 10.57 -52.51 -30.81
N THR A 202 11.41 -52.60 -29.80
CA THR A 202 11.09 -52.16 -28.43
C THR A 202 12.24 -51.38 -27.79
N GLU A 203 11.94 -50.69 -26.69
CA GLU A 203 12.91 -49.97 -25.84
C GLU A 203 13.85 -49.05 -26.64
N MET A 204 15.16 -49.07 -26.35
CA MET A 204 16.14 -48.21 -27.03
C MET A 204 16.18 -48.41 -28.55
N SER A 205 16.02 -49.64 -29.04
CA SER A 205 16.01 -49.93 -30.47
C SER A 205 14.83 -49.25 -31.17
N LEU A 206 13.66 -49.22 -30.53
CA LEU A 206 12.51 -48.46 -31.02
C LEU A 206 12.78 -46.96 -30.99
N ILE A 207 13.27 -46.44 -29.85
CA ILE A 207 13.55 -45.00 -29.67
C ILE A 207 14.52 -44.50 -30.73
N ILE A 208 15.63 -45.20 -30.96
CA ILE A 208 16.63 -44.85 -31.99
C ILE A 208 16.00 -44.86 -33.39
N ASN A 209 15.18 -45.85 -33.71
CA ASN A 209 14.46 -45.89 -34.98
C ASN A 209 13.50 -44.69 -35.13
N GLU A 210 12.74 -44.33 -34.10
CA GLU A 210 11.83 -43.18 -34.14
C GLU A 210 12.58 -41.83 -34.24
N MET A 211 13.74 -41.69 -33.58
CA MET A 211 14.58 -40.49 -33.68
C MET A 211 15.08 -40.24 -35.11
N ASN A 212 15.36 -41.30 -35.86
CA ASN A 212 15.84 -41.21 -37.25
C ASN A 212 14.72 -40.93 -38.26
N LYS A 213 13.44 -41.00 -37.86
CA LYS A 213 12.31 -40.70 -38.74
C LYS A 213 12.08 -39.19 -38.87
N ARG A 214 11.83 -38.76 -40.11
CA ARG A 214 11.37 -37.39 -40.44
C ARG A 214 9.84 -37.23 -40.48
N ARG A 215 9.10 -38.33 -40.69
CA ARG A 215 7.63 -38.37 -40.78
C ARG A 215 7.11 -39.74 -40.30
N ASN A 216 5.80 -39.86 -40.05
CA ASN A 216 5.14 -41.08 -39.58
C ASN A 216 5.77 -41.66 -38.30
N ARG A 217 5.96 -40.78 -37.31
CA ARG A 217 6.41 -41.17 -35.97
C ARG A 217 5.28 -41.83 -35.20
N LEU A 218 5.64 -42.73 -34.31
CA LEU A 218 4.68 -43.31 -33.37
C LEU A 218 4.09 -42.24 -32.45
N GLY A 219 2.81 -42.42 -32.11
CA GLY A 219 2.18 -41.61 -31.06
C GLY A 219 2.76 -41.93 -29.69
N ILE A 220 2.66 -40.98 -28.76
CA ILE A 220 3.20 -41.11 -27.39
C ILE A 220 2.69 -42.40 -26.73
N ARG A 221 1.39 -42.71 -26.87
CA ARG A 221 0.78 -43.91 -26.29
C ARG A 221 1.46 -45.21 -26.73
N GLU A 222 1.74 -45.37 -28.02
CA GLU A 222 2.40 -46.59 -28.52
C GLU A 222 3.89 -46.61 -28.14
N LEU A 223 4.54 -45.44 -28.13
CA LEU A 223 5.93 -45.32 -27.71
C LEU A 223 6.11 -45.70 -26.24
N THR A 224 5.26 -45.20 -25.35
CA THR A 224 5.32 -45.56 -23.92
C THR A 224 4.98 -47.03 -23.69
N GLN A 225 4.12 -47.62 -24.53
CA GLN A 225 3.78 -49.04 -24.42
C GLN A 225 4.94 -49.96 -24.82
N ARG A 226 5.68 -49.62 -25.88
CA ARG A 226 6.73 -50.48 -26.44
C ARG A 226 8.14 -50.14 -25.94
N ALA A 227 8.33 -49.00 -25.32
CA ALA A 227 9.63 -48.51 -24.84
C ALA A 227 9.57 -47.88 -23.44
N GLY A 228 8.58 -48.26 -22.63
CA GLY A 228 8.33 -47.65 -21.33
C GLY A 228 9.52 -47.73 -20.37
N GLN A 229 10.22 -48.87 -20.32
CA GLN A 229 11.33 -49.07 -19.40
C GLN A 229 12.55 -48.23 -19.78
N ALA A 230 12.90 -48.17 -21.06
CA ALA A 230 13.95 -47.28 -21.54
C ALA A 230 13.59 -45.81 -21.33
N LEU A 231 12.32 -45.41 -21.47
CA LEU A 231 11.89 -44.05 -21.21
C LEU A 231 12.01 -43.67 -19.72
N LEU A 232 11.62 -44.56 -18.80
CA LEU A 232 11.77 -44.35 -17.36
C LEU A 232 13.25 -44.18 -16.98
N GLU A 233 14.11 -45.05 -17.49
CA GLU A 233 15.54 -45.02 -17.21
C GLU A 233 16.22 -43.76 -17.79
N LEU A 234 15.84 -43.35 -19.00
CA LEU A 234 16.38 -42.14 -19.64
C LEU A 234 15.84 -40.84 -19.02
N LYS A 235 14.60 -40.86 -18.52
CA LYS A 235 13.88 -39.73 -17.96
C LYS A 235 13.19 -40.17 -16.67
N PRO A 236 13.87 -40.15 -15.51
CA PRO A 236 13.29 -40.67 -14.27
C PRO A 236 12.21 -39.76 -13.66
N CYS A 237 12.07 -38.51 -14.13
CA CYS A 237 11.08 -37.55 -13.63
C CYS A 237 10.07 -37.19 -14.73
N TRP A 238 8.79 -37.42 -14.44
CA TRP A 238 7.67 -37.23 -15.36
C TRP A 238 6.71 -36.19 -14.78
N MET A 239 6.32 -35.21 -15.60
CA MET A 239 5.33 -34.19 -15.23
C MET A 239 4.12 -34.35 -16.15
N MET A 240 2.96 -34.65 -15.56
CA MET A 240 1.75 -35.03 -16.30
C MET A 240 0.50 -34.51 -15.60
N SER A 241 -0.53 -34.18 -16.39
CA SER A 241 -1.89 -34.01 -15.84
C SER A 241 -2.50 -35.37 -15.50
N PRO A 242 -3.53 -35.42 -14.64
CA PRO A 242 -4.21 -36.68 -14.29
C PRO A 242 -4.70 -37.48 -15.51
N LEU A 243 -5.23 -36.80 -16.52
CA LEU A 243 -5.68 -37.44 -17.76
C LEU A 243 -4.50 -38.10 -18.52
N ALA A 244 -3.35 -37.43 -18.58
CA ALA A 244 -2.16 -37.94 -19.26
C ALA A 244 -1.58 -39.17 -18.54
N VAL A 245 -1.63 -39.21 -17.21
CA VAL A 245 -1.27 -40.38 -16.40
C VAL A 245 -2.10 -41.59 -16.83
N ALA A 246 -3.43 -41.45 -16.91
CA ALA A 246 -4.33 -42.53 -17.32
C ALA A 246 -4.12 -42.96 -18.78
N GLN A 247 -3.78 -42.03 -19.67
CA GLN A 247 -3.67 -42.30 -21.11
C GLN A 247 -2.32 -42.92 -21.52
N TYR A 248 -1.23 -42.54 -20.85
CA TYR A 248 0.13 -42.82 -21.34
C TYR A 248 0.95 -43.76 -20.46
N LEU A 249 0.62 -43.91 -19.17
CA LEU A 249 1.31 -44.85 -18.30
C LEU A 249 0.65 -46.23 -18.39
N HIS A 250 1.38 -47.19 -18.94
CA HIS A 250 0.90 -48.57 -19.10
C HIS A 250 1.32 -49.46 -17.92
N GLU A 251 0.92 -50.72 -17.93
CA GLU A 251 1.34 -51.70 -16.93
C GLU A 251 2.87 -51.84 -16.88
N GLY A 252 3.42 -52.01 -15.68
CA GLY A 252 4.86 -52.10 -15.44
C GLY A 252 5.60 -50.77 -15.42
N MET A 253 4.91 -49.64 -15.62
CA MET A 253 5.48 -48.30 -15.39
C MET A 253 5.20 -47.85 -13.97
N GLU A 254 6.20 -48.03 -13.11
CA GLU A 254 6.17 -47.70 -11.69
C GLU A 254 7.19 -46.61 -11.35
N PHE A 255 6.92 -45.88 -10.28
CA PHE A 255 7.72 -44.79 -9.76
C PHE A 255 8.02 -45.05 -8.28
N ASP A 256 9.11 -44.47 -7.79
CA ASP A 256 9.42 -44.45 -6.36
C ASP A 256 8.57 -43.41 -5.62
N LEU A 257 8.33 -42.25 -6.26
CA LEU A 257 7.62 -41.13 -5.67
C LEU A 257 6.63 -40.49 -6.65
N VAL A 258 5.40 -40.23 -6.17
CA VAL A 258 4.45 -39.32 -6.81
C VAL A 258 4.34 -38.02 -6.02
N VAL A 259 4.39 -36.88 -6.71
CA VAL A 259 4.12 -35.56 -6.15
C VAL A 259 2.86 -35.00 -6.79
N ILE A 260 1.84 -34.75 -5.98
CA ILE A 260 0.60 -34.09 -6.41
C ILE A 260 0.70 -32.64 -5.97
N ASP A 261 0.88 -31.74 -6.93
CA ASP A 261 0.83 -30.30 -6.72
C ASP A 261 -0.59 -29.76 -6.97
N GLU A 262 -0.95 -28.64 -6.33
CA GLU A 262 -2.31 -28.08 -6.32
C GLU A 262 -3.40 -29.11 -5.94
N ALA A 263 -3.08 -29.94 -4.96
CA ALA A 263 -3.92 -31.06 -4.53
C ALA A 263 -5.32 -30.66 -4.05
N SER A 264 -5.51 -29.42 -3.58
CA SER A 264 -6.84 -28.90 -3.22
C SER A 264 -7.78 -28.76 -4.42
N GLN A 265 -7.24 -28.76 -5.65
CA GLN A 265 -8.02 -28.70 -6.89
C GLN A 265 -8.13 -30.06 -7.60
N MET A 266 -7.65 -31.15 -6.99
CA MET A 266 -7.69 -32.49 -7.56
C MET A 266 -8.62 -33.40 -6.77
N THR A 267 -9.55 -34.06 -7.46
CA THR A 267 -10.41 -35.07 -6.83
C THR A 267 -9.67 -36.40 -6.62
N PRO A 268 -10.05 -37.21 -5.62
CA PRO A 268 -9.41 -38.49 -5.34
C PRO A 268 -9.39 -39.46 -6.53
N GLU A 269 -10.45 -39.47 -7.35
CA GLU A 269 -10.56 -40.36 -8.52
C GLU A 269 -9.55 -39.99 -9.61
N ASN A 270 -9.19 -38.71 -9.70
CA ASN A 270 -8.15 -38.25 -10.62
C ASN A 270 -6.74 -38.55 -10.09
N ALA A 271 -6.56 -38.58 -8.77
CA ALA A 271 -5.27 -38.87 -8.14
C ALA A 271 -4.94 -40.38 -8.10
N ILE A 272 -5.94 -41.26 -7.98
CA ILE A 272 -5.74 -42.70 -7.72
C ILE A 272 -4.86 -43.40 -8.76
N GLY A 273 -4.95 -43.00 -10.03
CA GLY A 273 -4.15 -43.58 -11.11
C GLY A 273 -2.66 -43.27 -11.00
N ALA A 274 -2.30 -42.15 -10.38
CA ALA A 274 -0.91 -41.78 -10.10
C ALA A 274 -0.43 -42.40 -8.78
N LEU A 275 -1.28 -42.36 -7.75
CA LEU A 275 -0.98 -42.93 -6.42
C LEU A 275 -0.73 -44.44 -6.48
N SER A 276 -1.47 -45.19 -7.31
CA SER A 276 -1.31 -46.65 -7.43
C SER A 276 0.00 -47.09 -8.08
N ARG A 277 0.76 -46.17 -8.69
CA ARG A 277 2.00 -46.44 -9.42
C ARG A 277 3.25 -46.06 -8.65
N ALA A 278 3.12 -45.55 -7.43
CA ALA A 278 4.25 -45.13 -6.62
C ALA A 278 4.22 -45.72 -5.21
N GLY A 279 5.40 -46.05 -4.69
CA GLY A 279 5.54 -46.51 -3.30
C GLY A 279 5.40 -45.39 -2.27
N GLN A 280 5.66 -44.14 -2.67
CA GLN A 280 5.57 -42.96 -1.81
C GLN A 280 4.77 -41.84 -2.49
N ALA A 281 4.06 -41.04 -1.70
CA ALA A 281 3.29 -39.91 -2.18
C ALA A 281 3.59 -38.64 -1.36
N VAL A 282 3.69 -37.50 -2.05
CA VAL A 282 3.73 -36.16 -1.47
C VAL A 282 2.56 -35.38 -2.04
N VAL A 283 1.66 -34.95 -1.16
CA VAL A 283 0.46 -34.19 -1.52
C VAL A 283 0.68 -32.74 -1.06
N VAL A 284 0.68 -31.81 -2.02
CA VAL A 284 0.94 -30.38 -1.79
C VAL A 284 -0.25 -29.58 -2.28
N GLY A 285 -0.75 -28.68 -1.44
CA GLY A 285 -1.83 -27.79 -1.80
C GLY A 285 -2.15 -26.84 -0.65
N ASP A 286 -3.19 -26.03 -0.85
CA ASP A 286 -3.67 -25.08 0.15
C ASP A 286 -5.14 -25.34 0.43
N THR A 287 -5.44 -25.70 1.68
CA THR A 287 -6.80 -25.95 2.20
C THR A 287 -7.71 -24.73 2.13
N LYS A 288 -7.15 -23.52 1.96
CA LYS A 288 -7.91 -22.26 1.87
C LYS A 288 -8.19 -21.83 0.43
N GLN A 289 -7.61 -22.50 -0.56
CA GLN A 289 -7.96 -22.27 -1.96
C GLN A 289 -9.29 -22.93 -2.31
N LEU A 290 -9.90 -22.49 -3.42
CA LEU A 290 -11.17 -23.03 -3.87
C LEU A 290 -11.05 -24.55 -4.14
N PRO A 291 -12.06 -25.34 -3.73
CA PRO A 291 -12.11 -26.76 -4.01
C PRO A 291 -12.21 -27.02 -5.53
N PRO A 292 -12.07 -28.28 -5.99
CA PRO A 292 -12.12 -28.61 -7.40
C PRO A 292 -13.45 -28.13 -7.99
N THR A 293 -13.41 -27.19 -8.94
CA THR A 293 -14.63 -26.74 -9.62
C THR A 293 -15.04 -27.80 -10.64
N SER A 294 -16.26 -28.30 -10.50
CA SER A 294 -16.86 -29.37 -11.30
C SER A 294 -17.23 -28.91 -12.73
N PHE A 295 -16.34 -28.15 -13.39
CA PHE A 295 -16.55 -27.60 -14.73
C PHE A 295 -16.76 -28.69 -15.81
N PHE A 296 -16.23 -29.90 -15.59
CA PHE A 296 -16.36 -31.04 -16.50
C PHE A 296 -17.64 -31.89 -16.32
N ARG A 297 -18.30 -31.85 -15.15
CA ARG A 297 -19.60 -32.57 -14.96
C ARG A 297 -20.72 -31.94 -15.78
N LYS A 298 -20.60 -30.65 -16.09
CA LYS A 298 -21.61 -29.85 -16.81
C LYS A 298 -21.87 -30.28 -18.25
N MET A 299 -21.05 -31.17 -18.81
CA MET A 299 -21.15 -31.59 -20.22
C MET A 299 -21.62 -33.04 -20.39
N LEU A 300 -21.80 -33.80 -19.30
CA LEU A 300 -22.17 -35.21 -19.33
C LEU A 300 -23.52 -35.52 -18.68
N ASP A 301 -24.01 -34.68 -17.74
CA ASP A 301 -25.31 -34.88 -17.10
C ASP A 301 -26.29 -33.77 -17.52
N ASP A 302 -27.20 -34.12 -18.44
CA ASP A 302 -28.42 -33.37 -18.78
C ASP A 302 -29.63 -33.91 -17.99
N GLU A 303 -29.38 -34.55 -16.85
CA GLU A 303 -30.40 -35.00 -15.90
C GLU A 303 -30.19 -34.34 -14.53
N ASP A 304 -31.30 -33.91 -13.94
CA ASP A 304 -31.43 -33.15 -12.69
C ASP A 304 -30.73 -33.81 -11.48
N ILE A 305 -29.43 -33.58 -11.34
CA ILE A 305 -28.69 -33.86 -10.09
C ILE A 305 -28.65 -32.59 -9.25
N ASP A 306 -29.19 -32.68 -8.02
CA ASP A 306 -29.27 -31.64 -6.99
C ASP A 306 -28.05 -30.71 -6.94
N GLU A 307 -28.33 -29.41 -6.86
CA GLU A 307 -27.34 -28.33 -6.79
C GLU A 307 -26.44 -28.44 -5.54
N ASP A 308 -26.95 -29.03 -4.44
CA ASP A 308 -26.24 -29.25 -3.18
C ASP A 308 -25.15 -30.34 -3.25
N LEU A 309 -25.23 -31.31 -4.18
CA LEU A 309 -24.18 -32.33 -4.37
C LEU A 309 -22.97 -31.80 -5.17
N ARG A 310 -23.07 -30.59 -5.74
CA ARG A 310 -22.07 -30.04 -6.66
C ARG A 310 -21.02 -29.17 -5.98
N GLU A 311 -21.27 -28.70 -4.75
CA GLU A 311 -20.35 -27.82 -3.98
C GLU A 311 -19.36 -28.57 -3.07
N ASP A 312 -19.63 -29.83 -2.70
CA ASP A 312 -18.84 -30.60 -1.71
C ASP A 312 -18.04 -31.75 -2.34
N SER A 313 -17.33 -31.50 -3.45
CA SER A 313 -16.37 -32.50 -3.94
C SER A 313 -15.10 -32.46 -3.08
N GLU A 314 -14.95 -33.42 -2.16
CA GLU A 314 -13.77 -33.59 -1.31
C GLU A 314 -12.51 -33.69 -2.18
N SER A 315 -11.47 -32.91 -1.86
CA SER A 315 -10.21 -32.95 -2.59
C SER A 315 -9.31 -34.08 -2.06
N ILE A 316 -8.34 -34.51 -2.87
CA ILE A 316 -7.32 -35.47 -2.39
C ILE A 316 -6.49 -34.88 -1.24
N LEU A 317 -6.39 -33.54 -1.14
CA LEU A 317 -5.73 -32.87 -0.02
C LEU A 317 -6.52 -33.08 1.29
N ASP A 318 -7.84 -32.98 1.24
CA ASP A 318 -8.70 -33.16 2.42
C ASP A 318 -8.60 -34.60 2.95
N MET A 319 -8.73 -35.58 2.06
CA MET A 319 -8.53 -36.98 2.39
C MET A 319 -7.13 -37.25 2.96
N ALA A 320 -6.10 -36.65 2.36
CA ALA A 320 -4.72 -36.82 2.82
C ALA A 320 -4.51 -36.21 4.21
N ASN A 321 -5.11 -35.06 4.52
CA ASN A 321 -5.03 -34.43 5.84
C ASN A 321 -5.69 -35.28 6.93
N VAL A 322 -6.75 -36.03 6.60
CA VAL A 322 -7.40 -36.96 7.53
C VAL A 322 -6.58 -38.24 7.70
N ALA A 323 -6.06 -38.78 6.60
CA ALA A 323 -5.39 -40.08 6.59
C ALA A 323 -3.92 -40.03 7.08
N PHE A 324 -3.22 -38.90 6.87
CA PHE A 324 -1.78 -38.81 7.07
C PHE A 324 -1.39 -37.70 8.04
N MET A 325 -0.56 -38.06 9.02
CA MET A 325 0.01 -37.13 10.01
C MET A 325 1.51 -37.41 10.20
N PRO A 326 2.36 -36.39 10.41
CA PRO A 326 2.01 -34.98 10.60
C PRO A 326 1.96 -34.17 9.29
N ILE A 327 1.00 -33.25 9.20
CA ILE A 327 0.89 -32.25 8.13
C ILE A 327 2.02 -31.22 8.26
N ARG A 328 2.64 -30.84 7.13
CA ARG A 328 3.69 -29.81 7.07
C ARG A 328 3.17 -28.55 6.38
N GLN A 329 3.28 -27.42 7.08
CA GLN A 329 2.79 -26.13 6.60
C GLN A 329 3.95 -25.20 6.26
N LEU A 330 3.91 -24.59 5.07
CA LEU A 330 4.89 -23.58 4.65
C LEU A 330 4.50 -22.22 5.26
N ARG A 331 5.45 -21.57 5.94
CA ARG A 331 5.19 -20.38 6.78
C ARG A 331 5.48 -19.05 6.09
N TRP A 332 6.21 -19.06 4.99
CA TRP A 332 6.73 -17.85 4.36
C TRP A 332 6.17 -17.67 2.96
N HIS A 333 5.60 -16.49 2.71
CA HIS A 333 5.11 -16.09 1.40
C HIS A 333 6.14 -15.18 0.71
N TYR A 334 6.77 -15.68 -0.36
CA TYR A 334 7.80 -14.93 -1.10
C TYR A 334 7.23 -14.06 -2.23
N ARG A 335 5.91 -14.14 -2.51
CA ARG A 335 5.25 -13.44 -3.63
C ARG A 335 4.75 -12.04 -3.25
N SER A 336 4.44 -11.79 -1.98
CA SER A 336 3.86 -10.52 -1.53
C SER A 336 4.95 -9.54 -1.10
N ARG A 337 5.03 -8.38 -1.78
CA ARG A 337 6.00 -7.31 -1.48
C ARG A 337 5.73 -6.55 -0.16
N HIS A 338 4.53 -6.71 0.41
CA HIS A 338 4.11 -6.05 1.64
C HIS A 338 3.86 -7.10 2.72
N SER A 339 4.60 -7.00 3.83
CA SER A 339 4.41 -7.85 5.01
C SER A 339 2.99 -7.76 5.58
N ALA A 340 2.32 -6.61 5.43
CA ALA A 340 0.94 -6.39 5.89
C ALA A 340 -0.15 -7.22 5.17
N LEU A 341 0.18 -7.86 4.05
CA LEU A 341 -0.71 -8.78 3.32
C LEU A 341 -0.42 -10.26 3.63
N GLY A 342 0.55 -10.55 4.52
CA GLY A 342 1.05 -11.91 4.79
C GLY A 342 0.68 -12.48 6.17
N ASP A 343 0.00 -11.73 7.03
CA ASP A 343 -0.42 -12.22 8.36
C ASP A 343 -1.68 -13.11 8.26
N VAL A 344 -1.55 -14.22 7.55
CA VAL A 344 -2.41 -15.39 7.74
C VAL A 344 -1.59 -16.39 8.53
N GLY A 345 -1.60 -16.18 9.85
CA GLY A 345 -0.78 -16.91 10.80
C GLY A 345 -0.93 -18.43 10.70
N LEU A 346 0.19 -19.11 10.81
CA LEU A 346 0.23 -20.50 11.24
C LEU A 346 1.40 -20.72 12.20
N LEU A 347 0.99 -20.99 13.44
CA LEU A 347 1.83 -21.22 14.62
C LEU A 347 2.55 -22.56 14.48
N MET A 348 3.85 -22.54 14.77
CA MET A 348 4.68 -23.75 14.87
C MET A 348 5.16 -23.88 16.32
N GLN A 349 4.96 -25.05 16.92
CA GLN A 349 5.91 -25.61 17.87
C GLN A 349 6.46 -26.90 17.27
N GLY A 350 7.79 -26.98 17.19
CA GLY A 350 8.49 -28.13 16.64
C GLY A 350 8.69 -29.22 17.67
N SER A 351 8.82 -30.46 17.18
CA SER A 351 9.71 -31.46 17.75
C SER A 351 10.04 -32.50 16.67
N TYR A 352 11.33 -32.83 16.59
CA TYR A 352 11.89 -33.87 15.72
C TYR A 352 11.54 -35.25 16.30
N HIS A 353 11.18 -36.20 15.45
CA HIS A 353 11.35 -37.63 15.74
C HIS A 353 11.80 -38.37 14.49
N THR A 354 13.00 -38.94 14.60
CA THR A 354 13.57 -40.00 13.78
C THR A 354 13.05 -41.35 14.27
N GLY A 355 12.66 -42.23 13.34
CA GLY A 355 12.16 -43.59 13.59
C GLY A 355 10.89 -43.80 12.77
N PHE A 356 10.83 -44.72 11.83
CA PHE A 356 10.95 -46.16 12.08
C PHE A 356 11.76 -46.89 10.99
N THR A 357 12.84 -47.55 11.43
CA THR A 357 13.10 -48.98 11.18
C THR A 357 11.85 -49.74 11.66
N THR A 358 11.22 -50.68 10.97
CA THR A 358 11.68 -51.77 10.11
C THR A 358 10.52 -52.17 9.20
#